data_AF-A0AAW8KJY6-F1
#
_entry.id   AF-A0AAW8KJY6-F1
#
_cell.length_a   1.000
_cell.length_b   1.000
_cell.length_c   1.000
_cell.angle_alpha   90.00
_cell.angle_beta   90.00
_cell.angle_gamma   90.00
#
_symmetry.space_group_name_H-M   'P 1'
#
loop_
_entity.id
_entity.type
_entity.pdbx_description
1 polymer ?
#
loop_
_entity_poly.entity_id
_entity_poly.type
_entity_poly.pdbx_seq_one_letter_code
_entity_poly.pdbx_strand_id
1 'polypeptide(L)'
;ITFGISAHKWKTLANDMVKNESSIIIDKEGNTIAKLGDEKKRENLSVAEMPKKLKEAYVAIEDERFYKHHGVDIKRTASAIFS
;
A
#
# COMPACT_ATOMS: atom_id res chain seq x y z
N ILE A 1 -5.97 -18.12 -23.26
CA ILE A 1 -6.83 -18.39 -22.07
C ILE A 1 -5.99 -18.38 -20.78
N THR A 2 -4.86 -19.08 -20.73
CA THR A 2 -3.92 -19.12 -19.58
C THR A 2 -3.33 -17.77 -19.17
N PHE A 3 -2.98 -16.89 -20.12
CA PHE A 3 -2.39 -15.58 -19.82
C PHE A 3 -3.38 -14.61 -19.14
N GLY A 4 -4.66 -14.65 -19.54
CA GLY A 4 -5.71 -13.80 -18.95
C GLY A 4 -6.08 -14.22 -17.52
N ILE A 5 -6.11 -15.54 -17.26
CA ILE A 5 -6.30 -16.08 -15.90
C ILE A 5 -5.12 -15.70 -15.00
N SER A 6 -3.89 -15.78 -15.52
CA SER A 6 -2.68 -15.33 -14.81
C SER A 6 -2.78 -13.84 -14.46
N ALA A 7 -2.99 -12.96 -15.44
CA ALA A 7 -3.07 -11.51 -15.21
C ALA A 7 -4.17 -11.12 -14.22
N HIS A 8 -5.34 -11.78 -14.27
CA HIS A 8 -6.40 -11.56 -13.29
C HIS A 8 -5.98 -11.99 -11.88
N LYS A 9 -5.31 -13.15 -11.74
CA LYS A 9 -4.81 -13.64 -10.45
C LYS A 9 -3.72 -12.74 -9.87
N TRP A 10 -2.82 -12.22 -10.70
CA TRP A 10 -1.82 -11.23 -10.27
C TRP A 10 -2.47 -9.92 -9.84
N LYS A 11 -3.53 -9.47 -10.54
CA LYS A 11 -4.29 -8.29 -10.17
C LYS A 11 -5.00 -8.46 -8.82
N THR A 12 -5.64 -9.61 -8.59
CA THR A 12 -6.31 -9.88 -7.31
C THR A 12 -5.30 -10.00 -6.18
N LEU A 13 -4.20 -10.74 -6.38
CA LEU A 13 -3.13 -10.86 -5.38
C LEU A 13 -2.51 -9.50 -5.04
N ALA A 14 -2.22 -8.65 -6.03
CA ALA A 14 -1.71 -7.30 -5.79
C ALA A 14 -2.71 -6.47 -4.97
N ASN A 15 -4.01 -6.60 -5.26
CA ASN A 15 -5.07 -5.89 -4.53
C ASN A 15 -5.19 -6.39 -3.08
N ASP A 16 -5.07 -7.70 -2.86
CA ASP A 16 -5.13 -8.32 -1.53
C ASP A 16 -3.87 -7.99 -0.70
N MET A 17 -2.70 -7.92 -1.33
CA MET A 17 -1.45 -7.51 -0.66
C MET A 17 -1.47 -6.03 -0.25
N VAL A 18 -2.17 -5.18 -1.01
CA VAL A 18 -2.39 -3.77 -0.65
C VAL A 18 -3.46 -3.64 0.43
N LYS A 19 -4.51 -4.46 0.39
CA LYS A 19 -5.57 -4.54 1.41
C LYS A 19 -5.13 -5.35 2.62
N ASN A 20 -4.22 -4.79 3.39
CA ASN A 20 -3.91 -5.29 4.73
C ASN A 20 -4.77 -4.58 5.78
N GLU A 21 -6.07 -4.90 5.79
CA GLU A 21 -7.05 -4.32 6.73
C GLU A 21 -7.50 -5.37 7.73
N SER A 22 -7.70 -4.98 8.98
CA SER A 22 -8.21 -5.91 9.99
C SER A 22 -9.72 -6.07 9.86
N SER A 23 -10.22 -7.26 10.12
CA SER A 23 -11.64 -7.57 10.09
C SER A 23 -12.38 -6.88 11.23
N ILE A 24 -13.56 -6.30 10.96
CA ILE A 24 -14.40 -5.63 11.95
C ILE A 24 -15.60 -6.53 12.28
N ILE A 25 -15.79 -6.85 13.56
CA ILE A 25 -16.95 -7.57 14.09
C ILE A 25 -17.97 -6.57 14.58
N ILE A 26 -19.22 -6.71 14.12
CA ILE A 26 -20.33 -5.79 14.38
C ILE A 26 -21.49 -6.57 15.02
N ASP A 27 -22.19 -5.97 15.99
CA ASP A 27 -23.42 -6.53 16.56
C ASP A 27 -24.64 -6.33 15.61
N LYS A 28 -25.80 -6.83 16.03
CA LYS A 28 -27.07 -6.69 15.29
C LYS A 28 -27.53 -5.23 15.17
N GLU A 29 -27.12 -4.37 16.08
CA GLU A 29 -27.49 -2.97 16.17
C GLU A 29 -26.53 -2.06 15.39
N GLY A 30 -25.43 -2.61 14.86
CA GLY A 30 -24.44 -1.90 14.06
C GLY A 30 -23.22 -1.42 14.87
N ASN A 31 -23.10 -1.78 16.15
CA ASN A 31 -21.95 -1.37 16.97
C ASN A 31 -20.77 -2.32 16.78
N THR A 32 -19.57 -1.74 16.68
CA THR A 32 -18.31 -2.51 16.58
C THR A 32 -17.97 -3.14 17.93
N ILE A 33 -17.86 -4.47 17.95
CA ILE A 33 -17.55 -5.25 19.15
C ILE A 33 -16.05 -5.57 19.23
N ALA A 34 -15.42 -5.86 18.09
CA ALA A 34 -14.01 -6.26 18.04
C ALA A 34 -13.40 -6.04 16.65
N LYS A 35 -12.06 -5.92 16.63
CA LYS A 35 -11.25 -5.85 15.42
C LYS A 35 -10.25 -7.01 15.44
N LEU A 36 -10.32 -7.92 14.47
CA LEU A 36 -9.50 -9.14 14.39
C LEU A 36 -8.39 -9.00 13.35
N GLY A 37 -7.20 -9.54 13.66
CA GLY A 37 -6.07 -9.60 12.73
C GLY A 37 -5.03 -8.49 12.88
N ASP A 38 -5.08 -7.70 13.97
CA ASP A 38 -4.11 -6.61 14.20
C ASP A 38 -3.30 -6.90 15.48
N GLU A 39 -2.02 -7.27 15.36
CA GLU A 39 -1.07 -7.23 16.48
C GLU A 39 -0.64 -5.78 16.80
N LYS A 40 -0.88 -4.84 15.88
CA LYS A 40 -0.52 -3.43 15.99
C LYS A 40 -1.74 -2.60 15.65
N LYS A 41 -2.12 -1.59 16.42
CA LYS A 41 -3.21 -0.69 16.01
C LYS A 41 -2.86 0.01 14.69
N ARG A 42 -3.54 -0.34 13.59
CA ARG A 42 -3.43 0.35 12.31
C ARG A 42 -4.74 1.03 11.93
N GLU A 43 -4.62 2.22 11.35
CA GLU A 43 -5.73 2.96 10.74
C GLU A 43 -5.31 3.33 9.32
N ASN A 44 -6.12 2.92 8.34
CA ASN A 44 -5.87 3.23 6.94
C ASN A 44 -6.47 4.60 6.64
N LEU A 45 -5.61 5.58 6.45
CA LEU A 45 -5.98 6.94 6.06
C LEU A 45 -5.54 7.20 4.62
N SER A 46 -6.34 7.97 3.89
CA SER A 46 -5.93 8.46 2.58
C SER A 46 -4.84 9.51 2.69
N VAL A 47 -4.02 9.66 1.65
CA VAL A 47 -2.95 10.68 1.59
C VAL A 47 -3.51 12.11 1.71
N ALA A 48 -4.79 12.31 1.35
CA ALA A 48 -5.48 13.59 1.49
C ALA A 48 -5.77 13.95 2.96
N GLU A 49 -6.05 12.95 3.79
CA GLU A 49 -6.32 13.13 5.23
C GLU A 49 -5.04 13.38 6.03
N MET A 50 -3.86 13.04 5.48
CA MET A 50 -2.59 13.26 6.16
C MET A 50 -2.21 14.75 6.25
N PRO A 51 -1.77 15.23 7.44
CA PRO A 51 -1.25 16.58 7.60
C PRO A 51 -0.09 16.88 6.64
N LYS A 52 -0.11 18.06 6.00
CA LYS A 52 0.92 18.46 5.03
C LYS A 52 2.33 18.41 5.61
N LYS A 53 2.51 18.96 6.82
CA LYS A 53 3.81 18.96 7.52
C LYS A 53 4.33 17.55 7.82
N LEU A 54 3.43 16.60 8.11
CA LEU A 54 3.80 15.21 8.35
C LEU A 54 4.35 14.57 7.06
N LYS A 55 3.66 14.77 5.93
CA LYS A 55 4.09 14.28 4.61
C LYS A 55 5.46 14.85 4.23
N GLU A 56 5.63 16.17 4.39
CA GLU A 56 6.89 16.85 4.09
C GLU A 56 8.05 16.39 4.98
N ALA A 57 7.81 16.24 6.29
CA ALA A 57 8.84 15.77 7.22
C ALA A 57 9.27 14.33 6.91
N TYR A 58 8.32 13.45 6.61
CA TYR A 58 8.62 12.06 6.25
C TYR A 58 9.45 11.98 4.96
N VAL A 59 9.03 12.68 3.91
CA VAL A 59 9.76 12.75 2.64
C VAL A 59 11.17 13.32 2.84
N ALA A 60 11.33 14.38 3.65
CA ALA A 60 12.64 14.94 3.92
C ALA A 60 13.59 13.98 4.66
N ILE A 61 13.08 13.06 5.48
CA ILE A 61 13.87 12.08 6.23
C ILE A 61 14.25 10.87 5.36
N GLU A 62 13.30 10.31 4.62
CA GLU A 62 13.50 9.06 3.87
C GLU A 62 14.08 9.31 2.47
N ASP A 63 13.53 10.28 1.74
CA ASP A 63 13.92 10.57 0.35
C ASP A 63 13.50 11.98 -0.08
N GLU A 64 14.42 12.94 -0.01
CA GLU A 64 14.17 14.32 -0.41
C GLU A 64 13.78 14.48 -1.90
N ARG A 65 14.11 13.48 -2.74
CA ARG A 65 13.84 13.48 -4.19
C ARG A 65 12.62 12.66 -4.55
N PHE A 66 11.87 12.18 -3.57
CA PHE A 66 10.67 11.36 -3.76
C PHE A 66 9.71 11.95 -4.81
N TYR A 67 9.47 13.27 -4.77
CA TYR A 67 8.61 13.95 -5.74
C TYR A 67 9.30 14.34 -7.07
N LYS A 68 10.64 14.28 -7.13
CA LYS A 68 11.44 14.68 -8.30
C LYS A 68 11.77 13.50 -9.22
N HIS A 69 11.75 12.28 -8.71
CA HIS A 69 12.06 11.09 -9.49
C HIS A 69 10.94 10.07 -9.48
N HIS A 70 10.86 9.26 -10.52
CA HIS A 70 9.82 8.24 -10.71
C HIS A 70 10.02 6.98 -9.84
N GLY A 71 10.98 7.00 -8.90
CA GLY A 71 11.24 5.90 -7.96
C GLY A 71 12.00 4.70 -8.57
N VAL A 72 12.29 4.73 -9.87
CA VAL A 72 13.01 3.66 -10.59
C VAL A 72 14.10 4.25 -11.46
N ASP A 73 15.33 3.74 -11.32
CA ASP A 73 16.43 4.03 -12.25
C ASP A 73 16.34 3.07 -13.44
N ILE A 74 15.64 3.50 -14.50
CA ILE A 74 15.41 2.71 -15.71
C ILE A 74 16.73 2.20 -16.31
N LYS A 75 17.79 3.03 -16.27
CA LYS A 75 19.08 2.68 -16.85
C LYS A 75 19.76 1.57 -16.06
N ARG A 76 19.80 1.67 -14.72
CA ARG A 76 20.38 0.62 -13.86
C ARG A 76 19.53 -0.64 -13.84
N THR A 77 18.21 -0.52 -13.79
CA THR A 77 17.30 -1.68 -13.83
C THR A 77 17.43 -2.44 -15.14
N ALA A 78 17.46 -1.75 -16.29
CA ALA A 78 17.69 -2.40 -17.57
C ALA A 78 19.06 -3.08 -17.62
N SER A 79 20.12 -2.39 -17.18
CA SER A 79 21.47 -2.98 -17.13
C SER A 79 21.55 -4.24 -16.27
N ALA A 80 20.81 -4.32 -15.16
CA ALA A 80 20.81 -5.49 -14.28
C ALA A 80 20.06 -6.70 -14.89
N ILE A 81 19.07 -6.46 -15.75
CA ILE A 81 18.30 -7.51 -16.43
C ILE A 81 19.09 -8.11 -17.60
N PHE A 82 19.90 -7.30 -18.28
CA PHE A 82 20.70 -7.71 -19.44
C PHE A 82 22.16 -8.09 -19.09
N SER A 83 22.53 -8.05 -17.80
CA SER A 83 23.85 -8.45 -17.31
C SER A 83 23.89 -9.91 -16.87
#